data_AF-A0AAD6HN36-F1
#
_entry.id   AF-A0AAD6HN36-F1
#
_cell.length_a   1.000
_cell.length_b   1.000
_cell.length_c   1.000
_cell.angle_alpha   90.00
_cell.angle_beta   90.00
_cell.angle_gamma   90.00
#
_symmetry.space_group_name_H-M   'P 1'
#
loop_
_entity.id
_entity.type
_entity.pdbx_description
1 polymer ?
#
loop_
_entity_poly.entity_id
_entity_poly.type
_entity_poly.pdbx_seq_one_letter_code
_entity_poly.pdbx_strand_id
1 'polypeptide(L)'
;MFLSRPLIVNHISSAFELPNLQLDRNDNEGPPSPFAHVSLQFQLGQILTRTSLLHGQEISPLESESIRSHINNWIMSLPPAYSEKDPDTQWDKTHLYIPLQRHNLHAVSYMTMFSPSKRFLTKIYDSSSSREDQVCRSKAVDIAIHLLEISR
;
A
#
# COMPACT_ATOMS: atom_id res chain seq x y z
N MET A 1 2.83 4.53 19.01
CA MET A 1 3.88 3.83 19.77
C MET A 1 3.40 2.40 19.99
N PHE A 2 3.74 1.48 19.09
CA PHE A 2 3.59 0.05 19.39
C PHE A 2 4.69 -0.31 20.39
N LEU A 3 4.31 -0.93 21.51
CA LEU A 3 5.27 -1.48 22.49
C LEU A 3 6.29 -2.32 21.70
N SER A 4 7.58 -2.03 21.84
CA SER A 4 8.73 -2.62 21.13
C SER A 4 8.82 -4.14 21.29
N ARG A 5 7.82 -4.86 20.76
CA ARG A 5 7.74 -6.31 20.80
C ARG A 5 8.67 -6.85 19.71
N PRO A 6 9.58 -7.76 20.05
CA PRO A 6 10.35 -8.45 19.03
C PRO A 6 9.37 -9.14 18.08
N LEU A 7 9.64 -9.07 16.77
CA LEU A 7 8.86 -9.77 15.76
C LEU A 7 8.94 -11.26 16.07
N ILE A 8 7.83 -11.85 16.50
CA ILE A 8 7.73 -13.30 16.80
C ILE A 8 7.87 -14.10 15.50
N VAL A 9 7.43 -13.52 14.40
CA VAL A 9 7.50 -14.09 13.05
C VAL A 9 8.73 -13.54 12.35
N ASN A 10 9.71 -14.41 12.08
CA ASN A 10 10.86 -14.05 11.25
C ASN A 10 10.45 -14.09 9.77
N HIS A 11 10.15 -12.92 9.21
CA HIS A 11 9.77 -12.80 7.80
C HIS A 11 10.91 -13.10 6.82
N ILE A 12 12.17 -13.11 7.28
CA ILE A 12 13.35 -13.42 6.45
C ILE A 12 13.50 -14.94 6.24
N SER A 13 13.07 -15.76 7.21
CA SER A 13 13.21 -17.23 7.16
C SER A 13 11.93 -17.97 6.79
N SER A 14 10.83 -17.25 6.55
CA SER A 14 9.51 -17.86 6.33
C SER A 14 9.11 -17.66 4.87
N ALA A 15 9.16 -18.74 4.08
CA ALA A 15 8.60 -18.76 2.73
C ALA A 15 7.08 -18.84 2.84
N PHE A 16 6.41 -17.69 2.85
CA PHE A 16 4.95 -17.64 2.91
C PHE A 16 4.36 -17.87 1.51
N GLU A 17 3.53 -18.90 1.38
CA GLU A 17 2.72 -19.11 0.18
C GLU A 17 1.57 -18.10 0.12
N LEU A 18 1.21 -17.68 -1.10
CA LEU A 18 0.05 -16.81 -1.30
C LEU A 18 -1.21 -17.56 -0.84
N PRO A 19 -2.13 -16.92 -0.08
CA PRO A 19 -3.42 -17.54 0.23
C PRO A 19 -4.12 -17.91 -1.08
N ASN A 20 -4.26 -19.21 -1.33
CA ASN A 20 -4.96 -19.71 -2.50
C ASN A 20 -6.45 -19.72 -2.16
N LEU A 21 -7.23 -18.86 -2.82
CA LEU A 21 -8.67 -18.68 -2.56
C LEU A 21 -9.50 -19.88 -3.09
N GLN A 22 -8.98 -21.11 -2.94
CA GLN A 22 -9.55 -22.31 -3.57
C GLN A 22 -10.93 -22.65 -3.04
N LEU A 23 -11.24 -22.28 -1.79
CA LEU A 23 -12.56 -22.49 -1.19
C LEU A 23 -13.62 -21.50 -1.70
N ASP A 24 -13.21 -20.36 -2.26
CA ASP A 24 -14.10 -19.29 -2.75
C ASP A 24 -14.14 -19.22 -4.29
N ARG A 25 -13.78 -20.31 -4.97
CA ARG A 25 -13.66 -20.33 -6.42
C ARG A 25 -15.04 -20.22 -7.08
N ASN A 26 -15.51 -19.01 -7.27
CA ASN A 26 -16.55 -18.72 -8.24
C ASN A 26 -15.91 -18.78 -9.63
N ASP A 27 -16.54 -19.50 -10.55
CA ASP A 27 -16.22 -19.40 -11.98
C ASP A 27 -16.21 -17.90 -12.35
N ASN A 28 -15.25 -17.49 -13.19
CA ASN A 28 -14.80 -16.09 -13.44
C ASN A 28 -15.88 -15.05 -13.83
N GLU A 29 -17.17 -15.38 -13.75
CA GLU A 29 -18.34 -14.55 -14.06
C GLU A 29 -18.98 -13.91 -12.81
N GLY A 30 -18.51 -14.25 -11.60
CA GLY A 30 -19.07 -13.77 -10.33
C GLY A 30 -18.33 -12.59 -9.67
N PRO A 31 -18.90 -12.02 -8.60
CA PRO A 31 -18.21 -11.01 -7.78
C PRO A 31 -16.90 -11.56 -7.20
N PRO A 32 -15.90 -10.70 -6.93
CA PRO A 32 -14.70 -11.08 -6.19
C PRO A 32 -15.03 -11.78 -4.87
N SER A 33 -14.22 -12.77 -4.49
CA SER A 33 -14.33 -13.43 -3.17
C SER A 33 -14.30 -12.38 -2.04
N PRO A 34 -15.11 -12.55 -0.97
CA PRO A 34 -14.99 -11.76 0.25
C PRO A 34 -13.57 -11.74 0.84
N PHE A 35 -12.74 -12.74 0.54
CA PHE A 35 -11.36 -12.85 1.02
C PHE A 35 -10.31 -12.44 -0.02
N ALA A 36 -10.71 -12.00 -1.22
CA ALA A 36 -9.76 -11.60 -2.26
C ALA A 36 -8.82 -10.46 -1.82
N HIS A 37 -9.32 -9.53 -1.00
CA HIS A 37 -8.51 -8.46 -0.42
C HIS A 37 -7.37 -8.98 0.48
N VAL A 38 -7.50 -10.16 1.11
CA VAL A 38 -6.45 -10.74 1.97
C VAL A 38 -5.25 -11.16 1.13
N SER A 39 -5.49 -11.82 0.00
CA SER A 39 -4.41 -12.20 -0.94
C SER A 39 -3.74 -10.96 -1.53
N LEU A 40 -4.51 -9.91 -1.83
CA LEU A 40 -3.98 -8.63 -2.33
C LEU A 40 -3.13 -7.91 -1.27
N GLN A 41 -3.62 -7.79 -0.03
CA GLN A 41 -2.85 -7.22 1.08
C GLN A 41 -1.58 -8.02 1.38
N PHE A 42 -1.63 -9.34 1.23
CA PHE A 42 -0.46 -10.18 1.38
C PHE A 42 0.59 -9.89 0.29
N GLN A 43 0.18 -9.69 -0.96
CA GLN A 43 1.11 -9.25 -2.04
C GLN A 43 1.76 -7.91 -1.70
N LEU A 44 0.97 -6.95 -1.19
CA LEU A 44 1.51 -5.68 -0.70
C LEU A 44 2.53 -5.93 0.43
N GLY A 45 2.21 -6.79 1.40
CA GLY A 45 3.14 -7.20 2.46
C GLY A 45 4.44 -7.78 1.92
N GLN A 46 4.40 -8.63 0.89
CA GLN A 46 5.59 -9.18 0.25
C GLN A 46 6.48 -8.09 -0.38
N ILE A 47 5.88 -7.08 -1.01
CA ILE A 47 6.63 -5.92 -1.51
C ILE A 47 7.40 -5.24 -0.36
N LEU A 48 6.78 -5.11 0.82
CA LEU A 48 7.40 -4.47 1.99
C LEU A 48 8.47 -5.32 2.67
N THR A 49 8.34 -6.64 2.69
CA THR A 49 9.39 -7.52 3.27
C THR A 49 10.74 -7.38 2.58
N ARG A 50 10.75 -6.95 1.31
CA ARG A 50 11.98 -6.69 0.55
C ARG A 50 12.60 -5.33 0.86
N THR A 51 12.02 -4.56 1.79
CA THR A 51 12.40 -3.17 2.07
C THR A 51 12.83 -3.01 3.53
N SER A 52 13.61 -1.98 3.82
CA SER A 52 14.06 -1.66 5.19
C SER A 52 12.92 -1.14 6.10
N LEU A 53 11.73 -0.86 5.54
CA LEU A 53 10.57 -0.35 6.26
C LEU A 53 10.16 -1.21 7.46
N LEU A 54 10.29 -2.54 7.35
CA LEU A 54 9.95 -3.48 8.42
C LEU A 54 11.08 -3.68 9.43
N HIS A 55 12.28 -3.18 9.13
CA HIS A 55 13.50 -3.42 9.91
C HIS A 55 13.81 -2.27 10.89
N GLY A 56 12.96 -1.23 10.95
CA GLY A 56 13.14 -0.08 11.84
C GLY A 56 14.36 0.78 11.49
N GLN A 57 14.96 0.58 10.32
CA GLN A 57 16.10 1.35 9.82
C GLN A 57 15.62 2.64 9.15
N GLU A 58 16.49 3.64 9.10
CA GLU A 58 16.21 4.85 8.36
C GLU A 58 16.21 4.56 6.85
N ILE A 59 15.06 4.73 6.23
CA ILE A 59 14.86 4.51 4.79
C ILE A 59 15.58 5.60 4.02
N SER A 60 16.37 5.31 2.99
CA SER A 60 17.02 6.35 2.18
C SER A 60 16.02 7.04 1.22
N PRO A 61 16.29 8.24 0.68
CA PRO A 61 15.41 8.85 -0.32
C PRO A 61 15.20 7.96 -1.56
N LEU A 62 16.27 7.27 -2.01
CA LEU A 62 16.20 6.32 -3.12
C LEU A 62 15.31 5.11 -2.79
N GLU A 63 15.41 4.60 -1.57
CA GLU A 63 14.58 3.48 -1.13
C GLU A 63 13.11 3.89 -0.98
N SER A 64 12.83 5.08 -0.43
CA SER A 64 11.48 5.65 -0.36
C SER A 64 10.85 5.74 -1.75
N GLU A 65 11.63 6.15 -2.76
CA GLU A 65 11.17 6.21 -4.14
C GLU A 65 10.94 4.82 -4.75
N SER A 66 11.81 3.85 -4.46
CA SER A 66 11.64 2.46 -4.89
C SER A 66 10.37 1.83 -4.30
N ILE A 67 10.14 2.00 -2.99
CA ILE A 67 8.91 1.57 -2.31
C ILE A 67 7.69 2.18 -3.00
N ARG A 68 7.71 3.50 -3.19
CA ARG A 68 6.63 4.22 -3.87
C ARG A 68 6.36 3.67 -5.27
N SER A 69 7.40 3.40 -6.06
CA SER A 69 7.26 2.86 -7.41
C SER A 69 6.66 1.45 -7.40
N HIS A 70 7.13 0.56 -6.51
CA HIS A 70 6.59 -0.80 -6.41
C HIS A 70 5.12 -0.81 -5.99
N ILE A 71 4.74 0.03 -5.03
CA ILE A 71 3.34 0.12 -4.58
C ILE A 71 2.47 0.71 -5.69
N ASN A 72 2.91 1.74 -6.44
CA ASN A 72 2.14 2.27 -7.57
C ASN A 72 1.92 1.22 -8.67
N ASN A 73 2.95 0.44 -9.01
CA ASN A 73 2.82 -0.65 -9.98
C ASN A 73 1.83 -1.72 -9.48
N TRP A 74 1.84 -2.01 -8.18
CA TRP A 74 0.90 -2.94 -7.56
C TRP A 74 -0.55 -2.39 -7.59
N ILE A 75 -0.77 -1.11 -7.26
CA ILE A 75 -2.08 -0.45 -7.37
C ILE A 75 -2.61 -0.55 -8.80
N MET A 76 -1.76 -0.29 -9.79
CA MET A 76 -2.13 -0.41 -11.22
C MET A 76 -2.44 -1.83 -11.66
N SER A 77 -1.95 -2.85 -10.94
CA SER A 77 -2.20 -4.26 -11.23
C SER A 77 -3.46 -4.82 -10.54
N LEU A 78 -4.15 -4.01 -9.73
CA LEU A 78 -5.35 -4.45 -9.03
C LEU A 78 -6.45 -4.87 -10.02
N PRO A 79 -7.27 -5.87 -9.67
CA PRO A 79 -8.44 -6.24 -10.47
C PRO A 79 -9.40 -5.06 -10.68
N PRO A 80 -10.19 -5.04 -11.77
CA PRO A 80 -11.11 -3.93 -12.08
C PRO A 80 -12.05 -3.53 -10.93
N ALA A 81 -12.58 -4.52 -10.20
CA ALA A 81 -13.42 -4.29 -9.02
C ALA A 81 -12.71 -3.57 -7.86
N TYR A 82 -11.37 -3.54 -7.87
CA TYR A 82 -10.53 -2.87 -6.88
C TYR A 82 -9.72 -1.71 -7.48
N SER A 83 -9.91 -1.38 -8.75
CA SER A 83 -9.24 -0.23 -9.39
C SER A 83 -9.60 1.07 -8.67
N GLU A 84 -8.66 2.00 -8.61
CA GLU A 84 -8.93 3.36 -8.11
C GLU A 84 -9.66 4.19 -9.18
N LYS A 85 -9.20 4.05 -10.44
CA LYS A 85 -9.73 4.78 -11.60
C LYS A 85 -10.74 3.92 -12.32
N ASP A 86 -11.96 4.46 -12.46
CA ASP A 86 -13.08 3.78 -13.13
C ASP A 86 -13.29 2.34 -12.63
N PRO A 87 -13.58 2.15 -11.32
CA PRO A 87 -13.77 0.82 -10.79
C PRO A 87 -14.99 0.13 -11.40
N ASP A 88 -14.89 -1.18 -11.58
CA ASP A 88 -16.07 -2.00 -11.87
C ASP A 88 -16.98 -2.03 -10.62
N THR A 89 -18.12 -1.35 -10.74
CA THR A 89 -19.10 -1.17 -9.66
C THR A 89 -20.34 -2.06 -9.82
N GLN A 90 -20.33 -3.02 -10.76
CA GLN A 90 -21.48 -3.89 -11.05
C GLN A 90 -22.06 -4.55 -9.80
N TRP A 91 -21.21 -4.90 -8.83
CA TRP A 91 -21.60 -5.62 -7.62
C TRP A 91 -21.70 -4.75 -6.36
N ASP A 92 -21.36 -3.46 -6.41
CA ASP A 92 -21.21 -2.62 -5.22
C ASP A 92 -22.51 -2.51 -4.39
N LYS A 93 -23.67 -2.59 -5.06
CA LYS A 93 -24.99 -2.53 -4.40
C LYS A 93 -25.40 -3.85 -3.72
N THR A 94 -24.92 -4.98 -4.23
CA THR A 94 -25.31 -6.32 -3.76
C THR A 94 -24.27 -6.93 -2.83
N HIS A 95 -23.01 -6.50 -2.94
CA HIS A 95 -21.86 -7.02 -2.20
C HIS A 95 -21.09 -5.86 -1.55
N LEU A 96 -21.63 -5.34 -0.45
CA LEU A 96 -21.11 -4.14 0.24
C LEU A 96 -19.64 -4.25 0.72
N TYR A 97 -19.10 -5.48 0.81
CA TYR A 97 -17.70 -5.68 1.14
C TYR A 97 -16.75 -5.21 0.03
N ILE A 98 -17.17 -5.21 -1.24
CA ILE A 98 -16.33 -4.84 -2.38
C ILE A 98 -15.90 -3.37 -2.30
N PRO A 99 -16.82 -2.38 -2.20
CA PRO A 99 -16.40 -0.98 -2.09
C PRO A 99 -15.58 -0.72 -0.81
N LEU A 100 -15.89 -1.40 0.29
CA LEU A 100 -15.11 -1.31 1.52
C LEU A 100 -13.67 -1.82 1.33
N GLN A 101 -13.50 -2.97 0.68
CA GLN A 101 -12.20 -3.57 0.39
C GLN A 101 -11.41 -2.72 -0.60
N ARG A 102 -12.06 -2.21 -1.65
CA ARG A 102 -11.45 -1.27 -2.61
C ARG A 102 -10.88 -0.06 -1.87
N HIS A 103 -11.69 0.61 -1.05
CA HIS A 103 -11.23 1.73 -0.24
C HIS A 103 -10.09 1.34 0.70
N ASN A 104 -10.21 0.21 1.40
CA ASN A 104 -9.19 -0.24 2.33
C ASN A 104 -7.84 -0.52 1.65
N LEU A 105 -7.84 -1.18 0.49
CA LEU A 105 -6.63 -1.49 -0.28
C LEU A 105 -5.88 -0.21 -0.68
N HIS A 106 -6.61 0.80 -1.17
CA HIS A 106 -6.02 2.09 -1.53
C HIS A 106 -5.53 2.82 -0.29
N ALA A 107 -6.34 2.92 0.76
CA ALA A 107 -5.96 3.60 2.00
C ALA A 107 -4.67 3.01 2.62
N VAL A 108 -4.59 1.68 2.73
CA VAL A 108 -3.40 0.99 3.25
C VAL A 108 -2.17 1.23 2.37
N SER A 109 -2.34 1.25 1.05
CA SER A 109 -1.24 1.47 0.11
C SER A 109 -0.66 2.87 0.19
N TYR A 110 -1.51 3.90 0.19
CA TYR A 110 -1.05 5.28 0.34
C TYR A 110 -0.51 5.56 1.75
N MET A 111 -1.09 4.97 2.80
CA MET A 111 -0.49 5.00 4.15
C MET A 111 0.91 4.41 4.17
N THR A 112 1.11 3.30 3.47
CA THR A 112 2.41 2.62 3.37
C THR A 112 3.43 3.46 2.60
N MET A 113 3.04 4.14 1.52
CA MET A 113 3.89 5.11 0.82
C MET A 113 4.19 6.36 1.66
N PHE A 114 3.22 6.81 2.46
CA PHE A 114 3.31 8.02 3.26
C PHE A 114 4.28 7.86 4.44
N SER A 115 4.30 6.71 5.09
CA SER A 115 5.15 6.41 6.26
C SER A 115 6.64 6.79 6.05
N PRO A 116 7.36 6.29 5.02
CA PRO A 116 8.73 6.70 4.74
C PRO A 116 8.86 8.16 4.28
N SER A 117 7.80 8.70 3.67
CA SER A 117 7.81 10.04 3.07
C SER A 117 7.57 11.16 4.10
N LYS A 118 6.99 10.84 5.26
CA LYS A 118 6.63 11.80 6.32
C LYS A 118 7.78 12.71 6.72
N ARG A 119 9.02 12.20 6.78
CA ARG A 119 10.19 12.99 7.17
C ARG A 119 10.46 14.18 6.24
N PHE A 120 10.11 14.06 4.95
CA PHE A 120 10.27 15.14 3.97
C PHE A 120 9.22 16.23 4.14
N LEU A 121 8.16 15.99 4.92
CA LEU A 121 7.17 17.01 5.28
C LEU A 121 7.53 17.71 6.59
N THR A 122 8.22 17.01 7.50
CA THR A 122 8.58 17.54 8.82
C THR A 122 9.96 18.19 8.85
N LYS A 123 10.80 17.94 7.84
CA LYS A 123 12.12 18.61 7.70
C LYS A 123 11.93 20.11 7.48
N ILE A 124 12.81 20.92 8.06
CA ILE A 124 12.88 22.36 7.80
C ILE A 124 13.61 22.57 6.47
N TYR A 125 13.00 23.33 5.57
CA TYR A 125 13.57 23.67 4.27
C TYR A 125 14.00 25.13 4.25
N ASP A 126 15.22 25.37 3.79
CA ASP A 126 15.82 26.69 3.58
C ASP A 126 16.45 26.78 2.18
N SER A 127 17.10 27.92 1.89
CA SER A 127 17.75 28.15 0.59
C SER A 127 18.95 27.22 0.30
N SER A 128 19.43 26.45 1.30
CA SER A 128 20.51 25.47 1.15
C SER A 128 20.01 24.04 0.92
N SER A 129 18.69 23.83 0.97
CA SER A 129 18.11 22.50 0.82
C SER A 129 18.30 21.95 -0.59
N SER A 130 18.77 20.69 -0.66
CA SER A 130 19.08 20.00 -1.91
C SER A 130 17.86 19.91 -2.84
N ARG A 131 18.11 19.87 -4.15
CA ARG A 131 17.05 19.69 -5.16
C ARG A 131 16.33 18.36 -4.96
N GLU A 132 17.07 17.34 -4.57
CA GLU A 132 16.58 15.99 -4.28
C GLU A 132 15.57 16.01 -3.12
N ASP A 133 15.88 16.73 -2.05
CA ASP A 133 14.97 16.89 -0.91
C ASP A 133 13.69 17.63 -1.29
N GLN A 134 13.78 18.62 -2.18
CA GLN A 134 12.61 19.36 -2.67
C GLN A 134 11.70 18.47 -3.52
N VAL A 135 12.27 17.62 -4.39
CA VAL A 135 11.51 16.64 -5.17
C VAL A 135 10.83 15.62 -4.26
N CYS A 136 11.56 15.11 -3.25
CA CYS A 136 10.99 14.19 -2.27
C CYS A 136 9.85 14.83 -1.47
N ARG A 137 9.99 16.10 -1.10
CA ARG A 137 8.93 16.88 -0.45
C ARG A 137 7.69 17.00 -1.31
N SER A 138 7.84 17.36 -2.60
CA SER A 138 6.70 17.49 -3.52
C SER A 138 5.91 16.17 -3.59
N LYS A 139 6.61 15.05 -3.79
CA LYS A 139 5.98 13.73 -3.82
C LYS A 139 5.30 13.37 -2.50
N ALA A 140 5.91 13.72 -1.38
CA ALA A 140 5.32 13.49 -0.06
C ALA A 140 4.04 14.31 0.15
N VAL A 141 3.98 15.54 -0.39
CA VAL A 141 2.76 16.36 -0.38
C VAL A 141 1.69 15.72 -1.26
N ASP A 142 2.03 15.27 -2.47
CA ASP A 142 1.10 14.61 -3.38
C ASP A 142 0.47 13.36 -2.73
N ILE A 143 1.30 12.52 -2.09
CA ILE A 143 0.83 11.34 -1.35
C ILE A 143 -0.09 11.76 -0.20
N ALA A 144 0.25 12.81 0.56
CA ALA A 144 -0.54 13.26 1.69
C ALA A 144 -1.91 13.80 1.26
N ILE A 145 -1.96 14.61 0.20
CA ILE A 145 -3.20 15.13 -0.38
C ILE A 145 -4.07 13.96 -0.82
N HIS A 146 -3.50 13.02 -1.57
CA HIS A 146 -4.25 11.89 -2.09
C HIS A 146 -4.77 10.97 -0.98
N LEU A 147 -3.98 10.76 0.09
CA LEU A 147 -4.43 10.02 1.27
C LEU A 147 -5.61 10.72 1.97
N LEU A 148 -5.62 12.06 2.03
CA LEU A 148 -6.75 12.82 2.57
C LEU A 148 -8.00 12.69 1.69
N GLU A 149 -7.84 12.66 0.37
CA GLU A 149 -8.94 12.44 -0.59
C GLU A 149 -9.56 11.06 -0.40
N ILE A 150 -8.74 10.01 -0.26
CA ILE A 150 -9.21 8.65 -0.01
C ILE A 150 -9.92 8.55 1.34
N SER A 151 -9.48 9.28 2.36
CA SER A 151 -10.02 9.18 3.73
C SER A 151 -11.39 9.84 3.93
N ARG A 152 -11.95 10.44 2.87
CA ARG A 152 -13.20 11.20 2.91
C ARG A 152 -14.42 10.35 2.60
#